data_AF-A0A524MFX2-F1
#
_entry.id   AF-A0A524MFX2-F1
#
_cell.length_a   1.000
_cell.length_b   1.000
_cell.length_c   1.000
_cell.angle_alpha   90.00
_cell.angle_beta   90.00
_cell.angle_gamma   90.00
#
_symmetry.space_group_name_H-M   'P 1'
#
loop_
_entity.id
_entity.type
_entity.pdbx_description
1 polymer ?
#
loop_
_entity_poly.entity_id
_entity_poly.type
_entity_poly.pdbx_seq_one_letter_code
_entity_poly.pdbx_strand_id
1 'polypeptide(L)'
;MKGLLSFHSSRNILYLDSKLILEMRPNRFMASILIGGTPGTGKTMVAKVLGSRLSVDVVALGELADTYGCVSAQDKARDTGIIDEDCMVEAIIDMVEEKTKRIIIEGHYIDLVPSSAVQWAFILRTHPETLRERLTKRGYKDEKVKENVEAEVLGVCQLDALESFGEERVLEIDTTEMTPPDVASMIEQMMHDEPAPNRIDWMVDLEKEGRLDEFLSE
;
A
#
# COMPACT_ATOMS: atom_id res chain seq x y z
N MET A 1 -38.50 27.53 16.54
CA MET A 1 -38.77 27.28 15.10
C MET A 1 -38.05 26.00 14.74
N LYS A 2 -38.76 24.95 14.31
CA LYS A 2 -38.13 23.72 13.79
C LYS A 2 -37.90 23.96 12.30
N GLY A 3 -36.66 24.24 11.90
CA GLY A 3 -36.31 24.40 10.49
C GLY A 3 -36.51 23.09 9.73
N LEU A 4 -36.94 23.18 8.47
CA LEU A 4 -37.21 22.00 7.65
C LEU A 4 -35.90 21.60 6.95
N LEU A 5 -35.34 20.45 7.33
CA LEU A 5 -34.20 19.85 6.64
C LEU A 5 -34.69 19.23 5.34
N SER A 6 -34.05 19.58 4.22
CA SER A 6 -34.29 18.92 2.93
C SER A 6 -32.98 18.37 2.36
N PHE A 7 -33.05 17.11 1.91
CA PHE A 7 -31.92 16.39 1.32
C PHE A 7 -32.22 16.12 -0.16
N HIS A 8 -31.26 16.46 -1.04
CA HIS A 8 -31.35 16.17 -2.47
C HIS A 8 -30.32 15.11 -2.86
N SER A 9 -30.77 13.85 -2.95
CA SER A 9 -29.93 12.68 -3.24
C SER A 9 -29.16 12.76 -4.56
N SER A 10 -29.71 13.41 -5.59
CA SER A 10 -29.05 13.54 -6.90
C SER A 10 -27.89 14.55 -6.92
N ARG A 11 -27.71 15.33 -5.85
CA ARG A 11 -26.59 16.29 -5.71
C ARG A 11 -25.83 16.14 -4.39
N ASN A 12 -26.26 15.26 -3.48
CA ASN A 12 -25.71 15.08 -2.14
C ASN A 12 -25.59 16.41 -1.35
N ILE A 13 -26.65 17.24 -1.38
CA ILE A 13 -26.64 18.55 -0.71
C ILE A 13 -27.66 18.58 0.42
N LEU A 14 -27.25 19.13 1.57
CA LEU A 14 -28.09 19.40 2.74
C LEU A 14 -28.41 20.88 2.86
N TYR A 15 -29.72 21.18 2.91
CA TYR A 15 -30.25 22.52 3.13
C TYR A 15 -31.03 22.59 4.44
N LEU A 16 -30.90 23.71 5.14
CA LEU A 16 -31.84 24.15 6.17
C LEU A 16 -32.36 25.53 5.76
N ASP A 17 -33.68 25.65 5.72
CA ASP A 17 -34.36 26.91 5.39
C ASP A 17 -33.77 27.58 4.13
N SER A 18 -33.54 26.75 3.11
CA SER A 18 -33.01 27.14 1.79
C SER A 18 -31.57 27.69 1.78
N LYS A 19 -30.85 27.64 2.91
CA LYS A 19 -29.39 27.89 2.95
C LYS A 19 -28.63 26.58 2.83
N LEU A 20 -27.61 26.57 1.99
CA LEU A 20 -26.63 25.49 1.91
C LEU A 20 -25.92 25.39 3.27
N ILE A 21 -26.05 24.25 3.95
CA ILE A 21 -25.28 23.98 5.17
C ILE A 21 -24.05 23.15 4.82
N LEU A 22 -24.24 22.12 4.00
CA LEU A 22 -23.22 21.14 3.69
C LEU A 22 -23.43 20.64 2.26
N GLU A 23 -22.41 20.80 1.43
CA GLU A 23 -22.29 20.09 0.17
C GLU A 23 -21.52 18.81 0.47
N MET A 24 -22.22 17.69 0.57
CA MET A 24 -21.54 16.40 0.65
C MET A 24 -21.06 16.12 -0.77
N ARG A 25 -19.77 16.27 -1.04
CA ARG A 25 -19.21 15.81 -2.31
C ARG A 25 -19.60 14.33 -2.45
N PRO A 26 -20.20 13.89 -3.58
CA PRO A 26 -20.36 12.47 -3.82
C PRO A 26 -19.00 11.84 -3.62
N ASN A 27 -18.93 10.82 -2.77
CA ASN A 27 -17.71 10.09 -2.45
C ASN A 27 -17.08 9.64 -3.78
N ARG A 28 -16.14 10.45 -4.27
CA ARG A 28 -15.44 10.28 -5.53
C ARG A 28 -13.95 10.34 -5.22
N PHE A 29 -13.54 9.67 -4.15
CA PHE A 29 -12.22 9.07 -4.21
C PHE A 29 -12.28 8.10 -5.39
N MET A 30 -11.70 8.50 -6.52
CA MET A 30 -11.57 7.62 -7.67
C MET A 30 -10.63 6.49 -7.26
N ALA A 31 -11.02 5.27 -7.59
CA ALA A 31 -10.48 4.08 -6.98
C ALA A 31 -8.98 3.91 -7.33
N SER A 32 -8.14 3.79 -6.30
CA SER A 32 -6.69 3.62 -6.38
C SER A 32 -6.33 2.13 -6.36
N ILE A 33 -5.23 1.79 -7.03
CA ILE A 33 -4.61 0.47 -6.93
C ILE A 33 -3.39 0.61 -6.03
N LEU A 34 -3.35 -0.16 -4.94
CA LEU A 34 -2.20 -0.17 -4.04
C LEU A 34 -1.23 -1.29 -4.44
N ILE A 35 0.06 -1.00 -4.38
CA ILE A 35 1.14 -1.98 -4.49
C ILE A 35 1.96 -1.91 -3.21
N GLY A 36 1.67 -2.83 -2.30
CA GLY A 36 2.30 -2.98 -0.99
C GLY A 36 3.36 -4.07 -0.95
N GLY A 37 3.98 -4.23 0.21
CA GLY A 37 4.97 -5.25 0.52
C GLY A 37 6.19 -4.68 1.24
N THR A 38 7.00 -5.56 1.80
CA THR A 38 8.23 -5.20 2.50
C THR A 38 9.24 -4.51 1.57
N PRO A 39 10.09 -3.57 2.04
CA PRO A 39 11.18 -3.04 1.22
C PRO A 39 12.03 -4.15 0.59
N GLY A 40 12.26 -4.08 -0.73
CA GLY A 40 13.01 -5.10 -1.48
C GLY A 40 12.15 -6.10 -2.27
N THR A 41 10.84 -6.14 -2.07
CA THR A 41 9.93 -7.06 -2.79
C THR A 41 9.64 -6.68 -4.25
N GLY A 42 10.00 -5.45 -4.66
CA GLY A 42 9.92 -5.01 -6.06
C GLY A 42 8.84 -3.98 -6.40
N LYS A 43 8.10 -3.48 -5.40
CA LYS A 43 7.00 -2.49 -5.53
C LYS A 43 7.22 -1.41 -6.59
N THR A 44 8.26 -0.59 -6.42
CA THR A 44 8.56 0.54 -7.31
C THR A 44 8.74 0.12 -8.77
N MET A 45 9.40 -1.02 -9.02
CA MET A 45 9.62 -1.51 -10.38
C MET A 45 8.32 -2.04 -11.00
N VAL A 46 7.54 -2.80 -10.23
CA VAL A 46 6.23 -3.31 -10.66
C VAL A 46 5.25 -2.17 -10.93
N ALA A 47 5.15 -1.21 -10.00
CA ALA A 47 4.29 -0.04 -10.10
C ALA A 47 4.61 0.79 -11.36
N LYS A 48 5.90 1.01 -11.64
CA LYS A 48 6.34 1.71 -12.85
C LYS A 48 5.91 1.00 -14.14
N VAL A 49 6.10 -0.32 -14.20
CA VAL A 49 5.68 -1.10 -15.38
C VAL A 49 4.17 -1.07 -15.53
N LEU A 50 3.43 -1.33 -14.45
CA LEU A 50 1.97 -1.36 -14.47
C LEU A 50 1.38 0.02 -14.82
N GLY A 51 1.89 1.09 -14.23
CA GLY A 51 1.47 2.47 -14.53
C GLY A 51 1.67 2.83 -16.00
N SER A 52 2.79 2.40 -16.58
CA SER A 52 3.02 2.58 -18.02
C SER A 52 2.04 1.80 -18.90
N ARG A 53 1.65 0.58 -18.50
CA ARG A 53 0.69 -0.25 -19.26
C ARG A 53 -0.73 0.29 -19.17
N LEU A 54 -1.14 0.69 -17.97
CA LEU A 54 -2.47 1.24 -17.70
C LEU A 54 -2.60 2.72 -18.09
N SER A 55 -1.49 3.39 -18.43
CA SER A 55 -1.44 4.83 -18.71
C SER A 55 -2.00 5.68 -17.54
N VAL A 56 -1.58 5.33 -16.32
CA VAL A 56 -1.97 6.02 -15.06
C VAL A 56 -0.75 6.51 -14.30
N ASP A 57 -0.95 7.53 -13.48
CA ASP A 57 0.11 8.05 -12.60
C ASP A 57 0.48 7.02 -11.53
N VAL A 58 1.77 6.99 -11.18
CA VAL A 58 2.31 6.23 -10.06
C VAL A 58 2.77 7.21 -8.99
N VAL A 59 2.29 7.01 -7.76
CA VAL A 59 2.67 7.79 -6.60
C VAL A 59 3.43 6.90 -5.63
N ALA A 60 4.71 7.20 -5.41
CA ALA A 60 5.50 6.55 -4.38
C ALA A 60 5.28 7.29 -3.05
N LEU A 61 4.78 6.58 -2.04
CA LEU A 61 4.51 7.18 -0.74
C LEU A 61 5.79 7.71 -0.06
N GLY A 62 6.93 7.07 -0.32
CA GLY A 62 8.24 7.57 0.14
C GLY A 62 8.58 8.96 -0.41
N GLU A 63 8.37 9.17 -1.71
CA GLU A 63 8.61 10.48 -2.34
C GLU A 63 7.58 11.52 -1.89
N LEU A 64 6.34 11.08 -1.63
CA LEU A 64 5.29 11.93 -1.07
C LEU A 64 5.68 12.42 0.33
N ALA A 65 6.19 11.54 1.19
CA ALA A 65 6.66 11.89 2.53
C ALA A 65 7.78 12.93 2.50
N ASP A 66 8.76 12.75 1.61
CA ASP A 66 9.85 13.72 1.44
C ASP A 66 9.34 15.07 0.94
N THR A 67 8.38 15.06 0.00
CA THR A 67 7.83 16.29 -0.61
C THR A 67 7.02 17.12 0.40
N TYR A 68 6.23 16.45 1.24
CA TYR A 68 5.38 17.10 2.25
C TYR A 68 6.11 17.33 3.58
N GLY A 69 7.35 16.84 3.71
CA GLY A 69 8.14 17.01 4.94
C GLY A 69 7.64 16.16 6.11
N CYS A 70 6.96 15.04 5.82
CA CYS A 70 6.38 14.15 6.84
C CYS A 70 7.39 13.16 7.45
N VAL A 71 8.69 13.42 7.29
CA VAL A 71 9.76 12.64 7.97
C VAL A 71 10.12 13.37 9.26
N SER A 72 9.58 12.90 10.38
CA SER A 72 9.69 13.57 11.70
C SER A 72 11.09 13.49 12.30
N ALA A 73 11.83 12.42 12.02
CA ALA A 73 13.22 12.23 12.47
C ALA A 73 13.99 11.26 11.57
N GLN A 74 15.32 11.38 11.56
CA GLN A 74 16.20 10.31 11.09
C GLN A 74 16.66 9.47 12.27
N ASP A 75 16.31 8.20 12.29
CA ASP A 75 17.00 7.21 13.12
C ASP A 75 18.36 6.92 12.49
N LYS A 76 19.41 7.54 13.04
CA LYS A 76 20.78 7.33 12.56
C LYS A 76 21.32 5.92 12.85
N ALA A 77 20.78 5.22 13.85
CA ALA A 77 21.19 3.87 14.17
C ALA A 77 20.63 2.88 13.15
N ARG A 78 19.36 3.08 12.75
CA ARG A 78 18.65 2.22 11.78
C ARG A 78 18.75 2.69 10.32
N ASP A 79 19.28 3.90 10.11
CA ASP A 79 19.33 4.54 8.78
C ASP A 79 17.94 4.61 8.14
N THR A 80 16.92 4.96 8.93
CA THR A 80 15.51 5.05 8.51
C THR A 80 14.89 6.37 8.96
N GLY A 81 14.05 6.94 8.11
CA GLY A 81 13.20 8.07 8.48
C GLY A 81 12.00 7.56 9.28
N ILE A 82 11.69 8.22 10.39
CA ILE A 82 10.44 8.01 11.12
C ILE A 82 9.38 8.85 10.42
N ILE A 83 8.31 8.20 9.98
CA ILE A 83 7.17 8.87 9.35
C ILE A 83 6.29 9.51 10.42
N ASP A 84 5.89 10.76 10.20
CA ASP A 84 4.76 11.38 10.88
C ASP A 84 3.48 10.91 10.17
N GLU A 85 2.78 9.96 10.80
CA GLU A 85 1.58 9.34 10.21
C GLU A 85 0.45 10.34 10.01
N ASP A 86 0.22 11.27 10.95
CA ASP A 86 -0.83 12.28 10.83
C ASP A 86 -0.56 13.18 9.62
N CYS A 87 0.69 13.65 9.47
CA CYS A 87 1.12 14.41 8.29
C CYS A 87 0.93 13.61 7.00
N MET A 88 1.30 12.31 7.00
CA MET A 88 1.18 11.47 5.82
C MET A 88 -0.27 11.22 5.42
N VAL A 89 -1.16 11.02 6.38
CA VAL A 89 -2.60 10.86 6.11
C VAL A 89 -3.16 12.11 5.46
N GLU A 90 -2.82 13.30 5.97
CA GLU A 90 -3.23 14.57 5.35
C GLU A 90 -2.68 14.70 3.92
N ALA A 91 -1.38 14.43 3.71
CA ALA A 91 -0.75 14.48 2.40
C ALA A 91 -1.37 13.49 1.39
N ILE A 92 -1.73 12.29 1.84
CA ILE A 92 -2.39 11.29 1.00
C ILE A 92 -3.80 11.75 0.65
N ILE A 93 -4.58 12.27 1.60
CA ILE A 93 -5.93 12.76 1.35
C ILE A 93 -5.90 13.87 0.29
N ASP A 94 -5.05 14.88 0.47
CA ASP A 94 -4.89 15.97 -0.48
C ASP A 94 -4.53 15.44 -1.87
N MET A 95 -3.54 14.53 -1.95
CA MET A 95 -3.12 13.92 -3.21
C MET A 95 -4.24 13.15 -3.89
N VAL A 96 -5.02 12.34 -3.18
CA VAL A 96 -6.11 11.55 -3.80
C VAL A 96 -7.26 12.46 -4.21
N GLU A 97 -7.59 13.50 -3.43
CA GLU A 97 -8.66 14.46 -3.77
C GLU A 97 -8.36 15.26 -5.05
N GLU A 98 -7.10 15.59 -5.31
CA GLU A 98 -6.69 16.29 -6.53
C GLU A 98 -6.78 15.44 -7.81
N LYS A 99 -6.75 14.10 -7.66
CA LYS A 99 -6.67 13.19 -8.81
C LYS A 99 -8.04 12.91 -9.41
N THR A 100 -8.15 13.17 -10.70
CA THR A 100 -9.39 12.98 -11.49
C THR A 100 -9.46 11.63 -12.21
N LYS A 101 -8.38 10.84 -12.15
CA LYS A 101 -8.23 9.53 -12.79
C LYS A 101 -7.74 8.51 -11.77
N ARG A 102 -7.92 7.23 -12.07
CA ARG A 102 -7.28 6.12 -11.34
C ARG A 102 -5.77 6.36 -11.29
N ILE A 103 -5.18 6.05 -10.14
CA ILE A 103 -3.74 6.09 -9.89
C ILE A 103 -3.27 4.77 -9.28
N ILE A 104 -1.96 4.55 -9.35
CA ILE A 104 -1.28 3.52 -8.58
C ILE A 104 -0.56 4.21 -7.42
N ILE A 105 -0.72 3.69 -6.21
CA ILE A 105 0.01 4.13 -5.03
C ILE A 105 0.91 2.97 -4.59
N GLU A 106 2.20 3.22 -4.39
CA GLU A 106 3.15 2.21 -3.95
C GLU A 106 3.89 2.64 -2.68
N GLY A 107 4.11 1.69 -1.77
CA GLY A 107 4.78 1.95 -0.51
C GLY A 107 4.75 0.73 0.41
N HIS A 108 5.39 0.82 1.57
CA HIS A 108 5.33 -0.24 2.59
C HIS A 108 4.38 0.11 3.76
N TYR A 109 3.87 1.34 3.80
CA TYR A 109 2.84 1.84 4.74
C TYR A 109 1.57 2.22 3.96
N ILE A 110 1.13 1.31 3.10
CA ILE A 110 -0.03 1.54 2.24
C ILE A 110 -1.35 1.59 3.02
N ASP A 111 -1.36 1.08 4.24
CA ASP A 111 -2.43 1.13 5.24
C ASP A 111 -2.84 2.56 5.63
N LEU A 112 -1.93 3.54 5.49
CA LEU A 112 -2.26 4.96 5.66
C LEU A 112 -3.19 5.52 4.58
N VAL A 113 -3.39 4.80 3.47
CA VAL A 113 -4.31 5.22 2.41
C VAL A 113 -5.77 5.01 2.87
N PRO A 114 -6.65 6.04 2.80
CA PRO A 114 -8.04 5.89 3.20
C PRO A 114 -8.72 4.74 2.46
N SER A 115 -9.27 3.78 3.21
CA SER A 115 -9.91 2.57 2.67
C SER A 115 -11.00 2.86 1.64
N SER A 116 -11.69 4.00 1.74
CA SER A 116 -12.69 4.47 0.76
C SER A 116 -12.11 4.84 -0.62
N ALA A 117 -10.81 5.08 -0.70
CA ALA A 117 -10.09 5.39 -1.93
C ALA A 117 -9.49 4.16 -2.61
N VAL A 118 -9.61 2.96 -2.02
CA VAL A 118 -8.89 1.77 -2.45
C VAL A 118 -9.81 0.82 -3.22
N GLN A 119 -9.44 0.52 -4.46
CA GLN A 119 -10.08 -0.52 -5.27
C GLN A 119 -9.52 -1.90 -4.95
N TRP A 120 -8.18 -2.00 -5.04
CA TRP A 120 -7.41 -3.23 -4.91
C TRP A 120 -6.13 -2.92 -4.14
N ALA A 121 -5.69 -3.87 -3.32
CA ALA A 121 -4.38 -3.86 -2.70
C ALA A 121 -3.62 -5.13 -3.09
N PHE A 122 -2.55 -4.97 -3.85
CA PHE A 122 -1.65 -6.05 -4.24
C PHE A 122 -0.43 -6.04 -3.33
N ILE A 123 -0.28 -7.06 -2.48
CA ILE A 123 0.86 -7.19 -1.57
C ILE A 123 1.89 -8.09 -2.22
N LEU A 124 3.03 -7.50 -2.57
CA LEU A 124 4.16 -8.23 -3.10
C LEU A 124 4.91 -8.91 -1.96
N ARG A 125 4.99 -10.23 -2.03
CA ARG A 125 5.72 -11.08 -1.10
C ARG A 125 6.98 -11.60 -1.78
N THR A 126 8.02 -11.87 -1.02
CA THR A 126 9.26 -12.46 -1.54
C THR A 126 9.81 -13.43 -0.51
N HIS A 127 10.23 -14.61 -0.96
CA HIS A 127 10.86 -15.58 -0.09
C HIS A 127 12.01 -14.92 0.71
N PRO A 128 12.05 -15.11 2.05
CA PRO A 128 12.98 -14.39 2.94
C PRO A 128 14.45 -14.47 2.52
N GLU A 129 14.89 -15.61 2.00
CA GLU A 129 16.25 -15.79 1.49
C GLU A 129 16.55 -14.90 0.27
N THR A 130 15.66 -14.86 -0.71
CA THR A 130 15.77 -14.00 -1.89
C THR A 130 15.67 -12.53 -1.52
N LEU A 131 14.82 -12.18 -0.56
CA LEU A 131 14.69 -10.82 -0.05
C LEU A 131 15.99 -10.34 0.61
N ARG A 132 16.58 -11.18 1.47
CA ARG A 132 17.88 -10.93 2.12
C ARG A 132 18.94 -10.60 1.07
N GLU A 133 19.07 -11.42 0.03
CA GLU A 133 20.03 -11.18 -1.04
C GLU A 133 19.80 -9.84 -1.76
N ARG A 134 18.53 -9.52 -2.09
CA ARG A 134 18.17 -8.27 -2.77
C ARG A 134 18.56 -7.06 -1.92
N LEU A 135 18.30 -7.12 -0.61
CA LEU A 135 18.62 -6.03 0.33
C LEU A 135 20.12 -5.89 0.58
N THR A 136 20.86 -6.99 0.72
CA THR A 136 22.34 -6.96 0.82
C THR A 136 22.95 -6.38 -0.46
N LYS A 137 22.49 -6.79 -1.64
CA LYS A 137 22.94 -6.24 -2.95
C LYS A 137 22.63 -4.74 -3.08
N ARG A 138 21.58 -4.25 -2.42
CA ARG A 138 21.23 -2.81 -2.34
C ARG A 138 22.17 -2.02 -1.43
N GLY A 139 23.05 -2.69 -0.67
CA GLY A 139 24.02 -2.07 0.23
C GLY A 139 23.46 -1.71 1.61
N TYR A 140 22.34 -2.32 2.01
CA TYR A 140 21.83 -2.15 3.37
C TYR A 140 22.77 -2.83 4.38
N LYS A 141 22.90 -2.22 5.57
CA LYS A 141 23.61 -2.83 6.70
C LYS A 141 22.90 -4.09 7.17
N ASP A 142 23.65 -5.03 7.72
CA ASP A 142 23.15 -6.33 8.15
C ASP A 142 21.97 -6.23 9.13
N GLU A 143 21.98 -5.28 10.07
CA GLU A 143 20.88 -5.08 11.01
C GLU A 143 19.59 -4.68 10.29
N LYS A 144 19.69 -3.77 9.31
CA LYS A 144 18.55 -3.31 8.50
C LYS A 144 18.05 -4.41 7.56
N VAL A 145 18.96 -5.22 7.01
CA VAL A 145 18.58 -6.41 6.22
C VAL A 145 17.79 -7.37 7.11
N LYS A 146 18.28 -7.69 8.31
CA LYS A 146 17.61 -8.59 9.26
C LYS A 146 16.22 -8.10 9.63
N GLU A 147 16.09 -6.83 10.01
CA GLU A 147 14.81 -6.20 10.37
C GLU A 147 13.77 -6.32 9.24
N ASN A 148 14.15 -6.04 7.99
CA ASN A 148 13.22 -6.15 6.86
C ASN A 148 12.89 -7.61 6.52
N VAL A 149 13.86 -8.51 6.59
CA VAL A 149 13.63 -9.94 6.33
C VAL A 149 12.68 -10.53 7.36
N GLU A 150 12.87 -10.20 8.64
CA GLU A 150 11.98 -10.60 9.72
C GLU A 150 10.57 -10.03 9.54
N ALA A 151 10.43 -8.75 9.17
CA ALA A 151 9.13 -8.15 8.88
C ALA A 151 8.39 -8.85 7.72
N GLU A 152 9.11 -9.36 6.71
CA GLU A 152 8.53 -10.15 5.63
C GLU A 152 8.05 -11.53 6.11
N VAL A 153 8.84 -12.20 6.96
CA VAL A 153 8.47 -13.48 7.58
C VAL A 153 7.22 -13.34 8.43
N LEU A 154 7.17 -12.30 9.26
CA LEU A 154 6.03 -11.98 10.13
C LEU A 154 4.81 -11.48 9.34
N GLY A 155 4.97 -11.12 8.06
CA GLY A 155 3.89 -10.62 7.23
C GLY A 155 3.36 -9.26 7.65
N VAL A 156 4.20 -8.37 8.19
CA VAL A 156 3.77 -7.06 8.74
C VAL A 156 2.90 -6.28 7.73
N CYS A 157 3.44 -6.00 6.54
CA CYS A 157 2.70 -5.26 5.51
C CYS A 157 1.45 -6.01 4.98
N GLN A 158 1.46 -7.35 5.02
CA GLN A 158 0.30 -8.16 4.68
C GLN A 158 -0.82 -7.95 5.72
N LEU A 159 -0.49 -8.05 7.01
CA LEU A 159 -1.42 -7.87 8.12
C LEU A 159 -2.02 -6.45 8.11
N ASP A 160 -1.18 -5.41 7.99
CA ASP A 160 -1.63 -4.02 7.97
C ASP A 160 -2.63 -3.76 6.83
N ALA A 161 -2.38 -4.34 5.65
CA ALA A 161 -3.27 -4.25 4.51
C ALA A 161 -4.59 -5.00 4.72
N LEU A 162 -4.55 -6.20 5.32
CA LEU A 162 -5.74 -6.99 5.62
C LEU A 162 -6.64 -6.28 6.64
N GLU A 163 -6.05 -5.72 7.69
CA GLU A 163 -6.76 -4.94 8.72
C GLU A 163 -7.41 -3.68 8.13
N SER A 164 -6.70 -2.98 7.23
CA SER A 164 -7.16 -1.70 6.67
C SER A 164 -8.17 -1.83 5.53
N PHE A 165 -8.04 -2.88 4.71
CA PHE A 165 -8.78 -3.01 3.45
C PHE A 165 -9.72 -4.22 3.41
N GLY A 166 -9.55 -5.19 4.29
CA GLY A 166 -10.33 -6.42 4.33
C GLY A 166 -9.90 -7.44 3.27
N GLU A 167 -10.16 -8.71 3.56
CA GLU A 167 -9.64 -9.86 2.80
C GLU A 167 -9.99 -9.84 1.31
N GLU A 168 -11.20 -9.39 0.97
CA GLU A 168 -11.76 -9.41 -0.39
C GLU A 168 -11.02 -8.49 -1.37
N ARG A 169 -10.34 -7.45 -0.86
CA ARG A 169 -9.61 -6.48 -1.70
C ARG A 169 -8.11 -6.69 -1.70
N VAL A 170 -7.61 -7.58 -0.87
CA VAL A 170 -6.17 -7.82 -0.66
C VAL A 170 -5.76 -9.11 -1.35
N LEU A 171 -4.93 -8.97 -2.38
CA LEU A 171 -4.37 -10.05 -3.17
C LEU A 171 -2.85 -10.10 -2.99
N GLU A 172 -2.30 -11.30 -2.96
CA GLU A 172 -0.87 -11.50 -2.70
C GLU A 172 -0.18 -12.09 -3.92
N ILE A 173 1.03 -11.63 -4.20
CA ILE A 173 1.84 -12.12 -5.32
C ILE A 173 3.23 -12.47 -4.80
N ASP A 174 3.61 -13.74 -4.95
CA ASP A 174 4.99 -14.16 -4.74
C ASP A 174 5.86 -13.67 -5.89
N THR A 175 6.83 -12.82 -5.58
CA THR A 175 7.75 -12.20 -6.54
C THR A 175 9.13 -12.86 -6.56
N THR A 176 9.31 -13.98 -5.86
CA THR A 176 10.62 -14.64 -5.66
C THR A 176 11.32 -14.91 -6.99
N GLU A 177 10.62 -15.57 -7.92
CA GLU A 177 11.14 -15.98 -9.23
C GLU A 177 10.48 -15.23 -10.40
N MET A 178 9.91 -14.05 -10.14
CA MET A 178 9.18 -13.28 -11.15
C MET A 178 9.90 -11.96 -11.50
N THR A 179 9.83 -11.57 -12.77
CA THR A 179 10.29 -10.24 -13.19
C THR A 179 9.19 -9.20 -13.00
N PRO A 180 9.51 -7.88 -12.90
CA PRO A 180 8.48 -6.86 -12.76
C PRO A 180 7.42 -6.85 -13.88
N PRO A 181 7.77 -7.09 -15.16
CA PRO A 181 6.79 -7.30 -16.22
C PRO A 181 5.85 -8.50 -16.04
N ASP A 182 6.34 -9.60 -15.45
CA ASP A 182 5.50 -10.79 -15.18
C ASP A 182 4.50 -10.48 -14.07
N VAL A 183 4.97 -9.85 -12.99
CA VAL A 183 4.11 -9.43 -11.86
C VAL A 183 3.06 -8.43 -12.33
N ALA A 184 3.43 -7.44 -13.16
CA ALA A 184 2.47 -6.49 -13.72
C ALA A 184 1.39 -7.19 -14.58
N SER A 185 1.78 -8.18 -15.40
CA SER A 185 0.81 -8.97 -16.18
C SER A 185 -0.14 -9.75 -15.28
N MET A 186 0.37 -10.32 -14.18
CA MET A 186 -0.44 -11.03 -13.20
C MET A 186 -1.42 -10.10 -12.49
N ILE A 187 -1.00 -8.89 -12.11
CA ILE A 187 -1.89 -7.86 -11.55
C ILE A 187 -3.02 -7.51 -12.54
N GLU A 188 -2.70 -7.26 -13.81
CA GLU A 188 -3.70 -6.97 -14.84
C GLU A 188 -4.70 -8.11 -15.00
N GLN A 189 -4.23 -9.35 -14.96
CA GLN A 189 -5.08 -10.53 -15.02
C GLN A 189 -6.00 -10.62 -13.79
N MET A 190 -5.46 -10.46 -12.58
CA MET A 190 -6.23 -10.50 -11.33
C MET A 190 -7.31 -9.40 -11.29
N MET A 191 -7.02 -8.21 -11.81
CA MET A 191 -7.99 -7.12 -11.93
C MET A 191 -9.15 -7.44 -12.88
N HIS A 192 -8.96 -8.36 -13.82
CA HIS A 192 -10.00 -8.81 -14.76
C HIS A 192 -10.75 -10.03 -14.25
N ASP A 193 -10.01 -11.01 -13.72
CA ASP A 193 -10.54 -12.32 -13.34
C ASP A 193 -11.18 -12.30 -11.93
N GLU A 194 -10.89 -11.28 -11.12
CA GLU A 194 -11.34 -11.12 -9.73
C GLU A 194 -11.24 -12.44 -8.92
N PRO A 195 -10.03 -13.02 -8.82
CA PRO A 195 -9.86 -14.31 -8.19
C PRO A 195 -10.15 -14.24 -6.69
N ALA A 196 -10.48 -15.40 -6.12
CA ALA A 196 -10.54 -15.54 -4.67
C ALA A 196 -9.18 -15.19 -4.05
N PRO A 197 -9.15 -14.49 -2.89
CA PRO A 197 -7.90 -14.11 -2.26
C PRO A 197 -7.00 -15.30 -1.91
N ASN A 198 -5.71 -15.16 -2.16
CA ASN A 198 -4.66 -16.10 -1.74
C ASN A 198 -3.82 -15.50 -0.60
N ARG A 199 -3.19 -16.37 0.19
CA ARG A 199 -2.33 -15.98 1.31
C ARG A 199 -0.99 -16.69 1.23
N ILE A 200 0.08 -15.95 1.45
CA ILE A 200 1.44 -16.46 1.56
C ILE A 200 1.84 -16.35 3.04
N ASP A 201 2.33 -17.45 3.60
CA ASP A 201 2.74 -17.54 5.00
C ASP A 201 4.16 -18.13 5.07
N TRP A 202 5.15 -17.24 5.00
CA TRP A 202 6.56 -17.63 5.06
C TRP A 202 6.94 -18.21 6.41
N MET A 203 6.28 -17.82 7.51
CA MET A 203 6.56 -18.39 8.82
C MET A 203 6.22 -19.88 8.82
N VAL A 204 5.03 -20.23 8.36
CA VAL A 204 4.58 -21.63 8.26
C VAL A 204 5.45 -22.42 7.28
N ASP A 205 5.82 -21.84 6.14
CA ASP A 205 6.64 -22.54 5.16
C ASP A 205 8.08 -22.76 5.65
N LEU A 206 8.70 -21.76 6.28
CA LEU A 206 10.03 -21.90 6.88
C LEU A 206 10.05 -22.85 8.09
N GLU A 207 8.97 -22.90 8.88
CA GLU A 207 8.87 -23.86 9.99
C GLU A 207 8.83 -25.30 9.47
N LYS A 208 8.08 -25.58 8.39
CA LYS A 208 8.08 -26.90 7.74
C LYS A 208 9.46 -27.28 7.20
N GLU A 209 10.23 -26.30 6.73
CA GLU A 209 11.61 -26.50 6.27
C GLU A 209 12.61 -26.69 7.43
N GLY A 210 12.21 -26.38 8.67
CA GLY A 210 13.11 -26.39 9.83
C GLY A 210 14.14 -25.26 9.80
N ARG A 211 13.82 -24.15 9.12
CA ARG A 211 14.72 -23.01 8.88
C ARG A 211 14.23 -21.70 9.47
N LEU A 212 13.07 -21.67 10.15
CA LEU A 212 12.47 -20.45 10.67
C LEU A 212 13.44 -19.63 11.54
N ASP A 213 14.19 -20.29 12.41
CA ASP A 213 15.16 -19.65 13.31
C ASP A 213 16.30 -18.92 12.57
N GLU A 214 16.54 -19.23 11.29
CA GLU A 214 17.54 -18.49 10.47
C GLU A 214 17.10 -17.06 10.16
N PHE A 215 15.80 -16.76 10.24
CA PHE A 215 15.20 -15.52 9.75
C PHE A 215 14.55 -14.66 10.83
N LEU A 216 14.41 -15.17 12.06
CA LEU A 216 13.90 -14.42 13.20
C LEU A 216 15.05 -13.88 14.05
N SER A 217 14.86 -12.71 14.65
CA SER A 217 15.83 -12.18 15.61
C SER A 217 15.73 -12.87 16.96
N GLU A 218 16.87 -13.04 17.63
CA GLU A 218 16.94 -13.47 19.03
C GLU A 218 16.53 -12.33 19.98
#